data_AF-N1ZIG1-F1
#
_entry.id   AF-N1ZIG1-F1
#
_cell.length_a   1.000
_cell.length_b   1.000
_cell.length_c   1.000
_cell.angle_alpha   90.00
_cell.angle_beta   90.00
_cell.angle_gamma   90.00
#
_symmetry.space_group_name_H-M   'P 1'
#
loop_
_entity.id
_entity.type
_entity.pdbx_description
1 polymer ?
#
loop_
_entity_poly.entity_id
_entity_poly.type
_entity_poly.pdbx_seq_one_letter_code
_entity_poly.pdbx_strand_id
1 'polypeptide(L)'
;MIIKARKQGNSIVLTIPKSLNVPVNTEFTVDLKNNGDLVYKRTDQKGYDLWSDPAYDNYDYEAEIEREYRELGYNPREVKPMGKELDNGTN
;
A
#
# COMPACT_ATOMS: atom_id res chain seq x y z
N MET A 1 -27.81 8.19 -15.41
CA MET A 1 -27.40 7.02 -16.25
C MET A 1 -27.60 5.77 -15.42
N ILE A 2 -28.30 4.76 -15.92
CA ILE A 2 -28.56 3.52 -15.20
C ILE A 2 -27.94 2.38 -16.00
N ILE A 3 -27.06 1.61 -15.38
CA ILE A 3 -26.46 0.41 -15.97
C ILE A 3 -26.92 -0.83 -15.20
N LYS A 4 -27.05 -1.97 -15.89
CA LYS A 4 -27.43 -3.24 -15.27
C LYS A 4 -26.19 -4.12 -15.14
N ALA A 5 -26.06 -4.74 -13.97
CA ALA A 5 -25.07 -5.80 -13.76
C ALA A 5 -25.46 -7.05 -14.56
N ARG A 6 -24.46 -7.74 -15.12
CA ARG A 6 -24.65 -8.99 -15.86
C ARG A 6 -23.74 -10.09 -15.33
N LYS A 7 -24.22 -11.34 -15.36
CA LYS A 7 -23.39 -12.51 -15.09
C LYS A 7 -22.59 -12.87 -16.33
N GLN A 8 -21.28 -13.01 -16.20
CA GLN A 8 -20.38 -13.49 -17.23
C GLN A 8 -19.50 -14.59 -16.63
N GLY A 9 -19.74 -15.84 -17.03
CA GLY A 9 -19.10 -17.00 -16.41
C GLY A 9 -19.42 -17.08 -14.91
N ASN A 10 -18.37 -17.10 -14.09
CA ASN A 10 -18.45 -17.11 -12.63
C ASN A 10 -18.36 -15.71 -11.99
N SER A 11 -18.60 -14.65 -12.75
CA SER A 11 -18.38 -13.27 -12.30
C SER A 11 -19.54 -12.36 -12.64
N ILE A 12 -19.67 -11.26 -11.89
CA ILE A 12 -20.62 -10.18 -12.16
C ILE A 12 -19.84 -9.02 -12.79
N VAL A 13 -20.33 -8.49 -13.91
CA VAL A 13 -19.69 -7.43 -14.66
C VAL A 13 -20.61 -6.21 -14.74
N LEU A 14 -20.04 -5.04 -14.46
CA LEU A 14 -20.63 -3.74 -14.72
C LEU A 14 -20.01 -3.14 -15.99
N THR A 15 -20.85 -2.79 -16.96
CA THR A 15 -20.38 -2.21 -18.21
C THR A 15 -20.20 -0.71 -18.07
N ILE A 16 -18.98 -0.21 -18.33
CA ILE A 16 -18.68 1.22 -18.38
C ILE A 16 -19.12 1.77 -19.74
N PRO A 17 -20.04 2.75 -19.81
CA PRO A 17 -20.48 3.33 -21.07
C PRO A 17 -19.37 4.13 -21.76
N LYS A 18 -19.34 4.08 -23.10
CA LYS A 18 -18.34 4.79 -23.92
C LYS A 18 -18.30 6.30 -23.65
N SER A 19 -19.41 6.91 -23.24
CA SER A 19 -19.50 8.33 -22.91
C SER A 19 -18.57 8.77 -21.77
N LEU A 20 -18.09 7.85 -20.94
CA LEU A 20 -17.15 8.13 -19.86
C LEU A 20 -15.68 8.15 -20.30
N ASN A 21 -15.38 7.82 -21.57
CA ASN A 21 -14.03 7.85 -22.15
C ASN A 21 -12.93 7.15 -21.32
N VAL A 22 -13.29 6.07 -20.61
CA VAL A 22 -12.31 5.27 -19.86
C VAL A 22 -11.52 4.40 -20.85
N PRO A 23 -10.18 4.50 -20.89
CA PRO A 23 -9.34 3.68 -21.77
C PRO A 23 -9.45 2.19 -21.44
N VAL A 24 -9.31 1.36 -22.48
CA VAL A 24 -9.20 -0.09 -22.32
C VAL A 24 -7.94 -0.42 -21.48
N ASN A 25 -8.01 -1.47 -20.65
CA ASN A 25 -6.96 -1.87 -19.70
C ASN A 25 -6.69 -0.88 -18.55
N THR A 26 -7.62 0.02 -18.25
CA THR A 26 -7.54 0.81 -17.02
C THR A 26 -7.90 -0.07 -15.82
N GLU A 27 -7.03 -0.09 -14.81
CA GLU A 27 -7.26 -0.83 -13.57
C GLU A 27 -8.01 0.01 -12.53
N PHE A 28 -8.85 -0.66 -11.75
CA PHE A 28 -9.61 -0.04 -10.67
C PHE A 28 -9.53 -0.89 -9.40
N THR A 29 -9.36 -0.25 -8.26
CA THR A 29 -9.63 -0.86 -6.95
C THR A 29 -11.12 -0.78 -6.66
N VAL A 30 -11.63 -1.77 -5.92
CA VAL A 30 -13.05 -1.90 -5.57
C VAL A 30 -13.19 -1.90 -4.06
N ASP A 31 -13.88 -0.89 -3.54
CA ASP A 31 -14.24 -0.80 -2.12
C ASP A 31 -15.74 -1.03 -1.96
N LEU A 32 -16.13 -1.91 -1.03
CA LEU A 32 -17.52 -2.08 -0.61
C LEU A 32 -17.78 -1.20 0.62
N LYS A 33 -18.67 -0.23 0.50
CA LYS A 33 -19.10 0.60 1.63
C LYS A 33 -20.13 -0.16 2.49
N ASN A 34 -20.26 0.27 3.75
CA ASN A 34 -21.19 -0.33 4.71
C ASN A 34 -22.67 -0.30 4.28
N ASN A 35 -23.03 0.60 3.36
CA ASN A 35 -24.37 0.70 2.78
C ASN A 35 -24.61 -0.24 1.58
N GLY A 36 -23.62 -1.06 1.22
CA GLY A 36 -23.67 -1.95 0.06
C GLY A 36 -23.24 -1.32 -1.27
N ASP A 37 -22.84 -0.04 -1.27
CA ASP A 37 -22.36 0.61 -2.49
C ASP A 37 -20.96 0.13 -2.85
N LEU A 38 -20.76 -0.15 -4.15
CA LEU A 38 -19.44 -0.42 -4.72
C LEU A 38 -18.83 0.88 -5.23
N VAL A 39 -17.63 1.21 -4.75
CA VAL A 39 -16.86 2.35 -5.23
C VAL A 39 -15.64 1.84 -5.99
N TYR A 40 -15.58 2.20 -7.27
CA TYR A 40 -14.44 1.93 -8.13
C TYR A 40 -13.53 3.15 -8.15
N LYS A 41 -12.29 3.01 -7.67
CA LYS A 41 -11.27 4.06 -7.74
C LYS A 41 -10.23 3.66 -8.77
N ARG A 42 -9.85 4.59 -9.64
CA ARG A 42 -8.78 4.33 -10.60
C ARG A 42 -7.50 4.05 -9.82
N THR A 43 -6.80 2.97 -10.18
CA THR A 43 -5.50 2.68 -9.63
C THR A 43 -4.48 2.71 -10.76
N ASP A 44 -3.50 3.57 -10.62
CA ASP A 44 -2.18 3.36 -11.13
C ASP A 44 -1.47 2.51 -10.09
N GLN A 45 -1.38 1.19 -10.30
CA GLN A 45 -0.58 0.31 -9.44
C GLN A 45 0.94 0.59 -9.56
N LYS A 46 1.34 1.85 -9.59
CA LYS A 46 2.63 2.27 -9.08
C LYS A 46 2.46 2.24 -7.57
N GLY A 47 2.90 1.14 -6.94
CA GLY A 47 2.95 1.09 -5.48
C GLY A 47 3.53 2.39 -4.92
N TYR A 48 3.09 2.78 -3.72
CA TYR A 48 3.54 4.02 -3.11
C TYR A 48 5.07 4.09 -3.13
N ASP A 49 5.58 4.99 -3.97
CA ASP A 49 7.01 5.16 -4.17
C ASP A 49 7.50 6.19 -3.17
N LEU A 50 8.08 5.69 -2.08
CA LEU A 50 8.70 6.51 -1.04
C LEU A 50 9.72 7.49 -1.62
N TRP A 51 10.36 7.16 -2.74
CA TRP A 51 11.39 7.97 -3.38
C TRP A 51 10.85 9.07 -4.29
N SER A 52 9.55 9.03 -4.61
CA SER A 52 8.89 10.04 -5.45
C SER A 52 7.95 10.96 -4.65
N ASP A 53 7.80 10.75 -3.33
CA ASP A 53 6.93 11.57 -2.48
C ASP A 53 7.72 12.78 -1.91
N PRO A 54 7.37 14.02 -2.31
CA PRO A 54 8.06 15.23 -1.82
C PRO A 54 7.96 15.44 -0.31
N ALA A 55 7.02 14.77 0.37
CA ALA A 55 6.90 14.83 1.82
C ALA A 55 8.16 14.31 2.53
N TYR A 56 8.96 13.45 1.88
CA TYR A 56 10.19 12.91 2.46
C TYR A 56 11.47 13.56 1.95
N ASP A 57 11.41 14.52 1.02
CA ASP A 57 12.62 15.19 0.46
C ASP A 57 13.49 15.83 1.54
N ASN A 58 12.86 16.31 2.62
CA ASN A 58 13.52 16.94 3.76
C ASN A 58 13.16 16.25 5.08
N TYR A 59 12.95 14.93 5.05
CA TYR A 59 12.61 14.18 6.25
C TYR A 59 13.75 14.23 7.27
N ASP A 60 13.43 14.59 8.52
CA ASP A 60 14.42 14.63 9.61
C ASP A 60 14.55 13.25 10.26
N TYR A 61 15.48 12.47 9.74
CA TYR A 61 15.76 11.12 10.24
C TYR A 61 16.29 11.11 11.67
N GLU A 62 16.99 12.16 12.12
CA GLU A 62 17.52 12.20 13.49
C GLU A 62 16.39 12.40 14.49
N ALA A 63 15.47 13.33 14.20
CA ALA A 63 14.27 13.52 15.03
C ALA A 63 13.38 12.27 15.09
N GLU A 64 13.29 11.52 13.99
CA GLU A 64 12.60 10.23 13.92
C GLU A 64 13.23 9.20 14.86
N ILE A 65 14.55 9.00 14.76
CA ILE A 65 15.31 8.05 15.57
C ILE A 65 15.18 8.40 17.06
N GLU A 66 15.28 9.69 17.42
CA GLU A 66 15.08 10.13 18.79
C GLU A 66 13.66 9.86 19.30
N ARG A 67 12.65 9.98 18.43
CA ARG A 67 11.27 9.60 18.79
C ARG A 67 11.17 8.09 19.03
N GLU A 68 11.72 7.27 18.14
CA GLU A 68 11.73 5.81 18.31
C GLU A 68 12.40 5.40 19.63
N TYR A 69 13.55 5.99 19.98
CA TYR A 69 14.23 5.68 21.24
C TYR A 69 13.38 6.03 22.46
N ARG A 70 12.64 7.14 22.42
CA ARG A 70 11.71 7.53 23.48
C ARG A 70 10.52 6.58 23.57
N GLU A 71 9.95 6.17 22.45
CA GLU A 71 8.79 5.26 22.39
C GLU A 71 9.17 3.85 22.85
N LEU A 72 10.33 3.35 22.43
CA LEU A 72 10.83 2.03 22.82
C LEU A 72 11.33 2.01 24.27
N GLY A 73 11.76 3.16 24.81
CA GLY A 73 12.32 3.26 26.15
C GLY A 73 13.73 2.64 26.29
N TYR A 74 14.36 2.27 25.18
CA TYR A 74 15.75 1.81 25.09
C TYR A 74 16.32 2.14 23.71
N ASN A 75 17.64 2.19 23.59
CA ASN A 75 18.32 2.34 22.30
C ASN A 75 18.60 0.94 21.70
N PRO A 76 17.94 0.55 20.60
CA PRO A 76 18.14 -0.77 19.98
C PRO A 76 19.57 -1.02 19.51
N ARG A 77 20.35 0.03 19.22
CA ARG A 77 21.75 -0.10 18.79
C ARG A 77 22.70 -0.50 19.92
N GLU A 78 22.29 -0.27 21.16
CA GLU A 78 23.07 -0.61 22.35
C GLU A 78 22.72 -2.00 22.90
N VAL A 79 21.62 -2.58 22.42
CA VAL A 79 21.19 -3.92 22.82
C VAL A 79 22.10 -4.96 22.16
N LYS A 80 22.72 -5.80 22.99
CA LYS A 80 23.45 -6.97 22.49
C LYS A 80 22.45 -7.95 21.86
N PRO A 81 22.70 -8.45 20.64
CA PRO A 81 21.82 -9.43 20.02
C PRO A 81 21.73 -10.66 20.93
N MET A 82 20.51 -10.98 21.37
CA MET A 82 20.22 -12.19 22.13
C MET A 82 20.00 -13.33 21.14
N GLY A 83 21.09 -13.90 20.64
CA GLY A 83 21.09 -15.03 19.71
C GLY A 83 22.42 -15.74 19.74
N LYS A 84 22.41 -17.08 19.70
CA LYS A 84 23.61 -17.88 19.53
C LYS A 84 23.88 -17.96 18.03
N GLU A 85 24.58 -16.99 17.47
CA GLU A 85 25.24 -17.27 16.19
C GLU A 85 26.29 -18.35 16.50
N LEU A 86 26.03 -19.56 16.02
CA LEU A 86 27.04 -20.61 16.00
C LEU A 86 28.11 -20.11 15.04
N ASP A 87 29.23 -19.69 15.60
CA ASP A 87 30.46 -19.45 14.85
C ASP A 87 30.81 -20.77 14.14
N ASN A 88 30.44 -20.88 12.86
CA ASN A 88 30.93 -21.95 12.01
C ASN A 88 32.36 -21.57 11.62
N GLY A 89 33.25 -21.70 12.61
CA GLY A 89 34.66 -21.39 12.50
C GLY A 89 35.23 -22.00 11.23
N THR A 90 35.63 -21.13 10.31
CA THR A 90 36.48 -21.48 9.17
C THR A 90 37.73 -20.63 9.24
N ASN A 91 38.72 -21.13 9.98
CA ASN A 91 40.14 -21.20 9.61
C ASN A 91 40.93 -21.98 10.66
#